data_AF-A0A1Y2ZYC9-F1
#
_entry.id   AF-A0A1Y2ZYC9-F1
#
_cell.length_a   1.000
_cell.length_b   1.000
_cell.length_c   1.000
_cell.angle_alpha   90.00
_cell.angle_beta   90.00
_cell.angle_gamma   90.00
#
_symmetry.space_group_name_H-M   'P 1'
#
loop_
_entity.id
_entity.type
_entity.pdbx_description
1 polymer ?
#
loop_
_entity_poly.entity_id
_entity_poly.type
_entity_poly.pdbx_seq_one_letter_code
_entity_poly.pdbx_strand_id
1 'polypeptide(L)'
;MRYRRIKISGASHFFIVNLAERNSHLLVTHVDLLRASVRDVKTKHPFIIDAMVIMPNHVIRYDDDYENHIDYIHYNPVKHGFVSRPVDWAFSSIHRYIKLGILDKHWGSVAMDFADDIGYE
;
A
#
# COMPACT_ATOMS: atom_id res chain seq x y z
N MET A 1 5.77 11.42 20.38
CA MET A 1 6.37 11.80 19.09
C MET A 1 6.31 13.31 18.87
N ARG A 2 7.16 13.85 18.00
CA ARG A 2 7.04 15.19 17.39
C ARG A 2 7.22 15.07 15.87
N TYR A 3 6.23 14.49 15.18
CA TYR A 3 6.23 14.36 13.72
C TYR A 3 6.34 15.75 13.06
N ARG A 4 7.28 15.89 12.10
CA ARG A 4 7.51 17.13 11.35
C ARG A 4 7.37 16.84 9.86
N ARG A 5 6.19 17.13 9.30
CA ARG A 5 5.95 16.97 7.85
C ARG A 5 6.90 17.84 7.04
N ILE A 6 7.77 17.21 6.26
CA ILE A 6 8.54 17.84 5.20
C ILE A 6 7.55 18.31 4.12
N LYS A 7 7.71 19.55 3.63
CA LYS A 7 6.85 20.15 2.61
C LYS A 7 7.69 20.57 1.40
N ILE A 8 8.05 19.59 0.58
CA ILE A 8 8.73 19.80 -0.70
C ILE A 8 7.68 19.68 -1.82
N SER A 9 7.71 20.59 -2.78
CA SER A 9 6.82 20.54 -3.95
C SER A 9 7.25 19.43 -4.89
N GLY A 10 6.30 18.63 -5.39
CA GLY A 10 6.59 17.49 -6.27
C GLY A 10 7.23 16.27 -5.60
N ALA A 11 7.46 16.31 -4.27
CA ALA A 11 7.89 15.12 -3.54
C ALA A 11 6.79 14.06 -3.49
N SER A 12 7.19 12.81 -3.72
CA SER A 12 6.45 11.65 -3.24
C SER A 12 6.32 11.72 -1.72
N HIS A 13 5.26 11.14 -1.17
CA HIS A 13 5.09 11.01 0.27
C HIS A 13 4.40 9.70 0.62
N PHE A 14 4.70 9.22 1.81
CA PHE A 14 4.23 7.94 2.32
C PHE A 14 3.55 8.05 3.69
N PHE A 15 2.49 7.26 3.92
CA PHE A 15 1.64 7.28 5.12
C PHE A 15 0.96 5.92 5.37
N ILE A 16 1.13 5.34 6.56
CA ILE A 16 0.32 4.21 7.04
C ILE A 16 -0.99 4.74 7.61
N VAL A 17 -2.10 4.08 7.28
CA VAL A 17 -3.43 4.40 7.85
C VAL A 17 -3.99 3.16 8.52
N ASN A 18 -3.90 3.11 9.84
CA ASN A 18 -4.44 2.05 10.68
C ASN A 18 -5.91 2.34 11.05
N LEU A 19 -6.73 1.28 11.16
CA LEU A 19 -7.99 1.37 11.90
C LEU A 19 -7.70 1.55 13.40
N ALA A 20 -8.54 2.35 14.08
CA ALA A 20 -8.48 2.46 15.54
C ALA A 20 -8.70 1.08 16.22
N GLU A 21 -9.68 0.33 15.71
CA GLU A 21 -9.96 -1.04 16.13
C GLU A 21 -9.06 -2.04 15.39
N ARG A 22 -7.96 -2.48 16.02
CA ARG A 22 -6.91 -3.30 15.40
C ARG A 22 -7.37 -4.66 14.84
N ASN A 23 -8.49 -5.21 15.34
CA ASN A 23 -9.08 -6.47 14.89
C ASN A 23 -10.23 -6.26 13.88
N SER A 24 -10.55 -5.01 13.53
CA SER A 24 -11.58 -4.68 12.57
C SER A 24 -11.15 -5.00 11.13
N HIS A 25 -12.13 -5.34 10.30
CA HIS A 25 -11.94 -5.69 8.89
C HIS A 25 -12.54 -4.64 7.94
N LEU A 26 -13.02 -3.50 8.48
CA LEU A 26 -13.84 -2.50 7.78
C LEU A 26 -13.25 -2.03 6.44
N LEU A 27 -11.93 -1.89 6.33
CA LEU A 27 -11.25 -1.44 5.10
C LEU A 27 -11.44 -2.42 3.93
N VAL A 28 -11.53 -3.72 4.23
CA VAL A 28 -11.74 -4.79 3.24
C VAL A 28 -13.23 -5.05 3.06
N THR A 29 -14.02 -5.10 4.14
CA THR A 29 -15.49 -5.27 4.07
C THR A 29 -16.17 -4.18 3.26
N HIS A 30 -15.71 -2.93 3.37
CA HIS A 30 -16.28 -1.77 2.67
C HIS A 30 -15.29 -1.12 1.69
N VAL A 31 -14.45 -1.95 1.04
CA VAL A 31 -13.38 -1.50 0.15
C VAL A 31 -13.87 -0.56 -0.97
N ASP A 32 -15.11 -0.73 -1.45
CA ASP A 32 -15.67 0.12 -2.51
C ASP A 32 -16.14 1.49 -2.02
N LEU A 33 -16.50 1.63 -0.73
CA LEU A 33 -16.69 2.95 -0.11
C LEU A 33 -15.34 3.67 0.05
N LEU A 34 -14.29 2.96 0.48
CA LEU A 34 -12.94 3.51 0.53
C LEU A 34 -12.45 3.96 -0.87
N ARG A 35 -12.65 3.12 -1.89
CA ARG A 35 -12.37 3.46 -3.30
C ARG A 35 -13.23 4.62 -3.82
N ALA A 36 -14.47 4.80 -3.34
CA ALA A 36 -15.30 5.95 -3.68
C ALA A 36 -14.74 7.24 -3.04
N SER A 37 -14.45 7.24 -1.74
CA SER A 37 -13.88 8.38 -1.02
C SER A 37 -12.52 8.82 -1.60
N VAL A 38 -11.63 7.87 -1.92
CA VAL A 38 -10.33 8.19 -2.56
C VAL A 38 -10.52 8.83 -3.96
N ARG A 39 -11.55 8.41 -4.72
CA ARG A 39 -11.89 9.05 -6.01
C ARG A 39 -12.44 10.47 -5.83
N ASP A 40 -13.36 10.66 -4.89
CA ASP A 40 -13.99 11.96 -4.60
C ASP A 40 -12.99 13.01 -4.05
N VAL A 41 -12.04 12.59 -3.21
CA VAL A 41 -10.94 13.47 -2.79
C VAL A 41 -10.02 13.78 -3.96
N LYS A 42 -9.73 12.81 -4.84
CA LYS A 42 -8.85 12.99 -6.00
C LYS A 42 -9.42 13.87 -7.11
N THR A 43 -10.75 13.96 -7.27
CA THR A 43 -11.36 14.92 -8.22
C THR A 43 -11.31 16.36 -7.70
N LYS A 44 -11.39 16.55 -6.37
CA LYS A 44 -11.32 17.87 -5.71
C LYS A 44 -9.87 18.35 -5.54
N HIS A 45 -8.95 17.41 -5.33
CA HIS A 45 -7.53 17.66 -5.12
C HIS A 45 -6.72 16.64 -5.96
N PRO A 46 -6.19 17.01 -7.13
CA PRO A 46 -5.43 16.08 -7.97
C PRO A 46 -4.11 15.64 -7.32
N PHE A 47 -3.90 14.32 -7.20
CA PHE A 47 -2.62 13.71 -6.77
C PHE A 47 -2.35 12.37 -7.48
N ILE A 48 -1.10 11.92 -7.47
CA ILE A 48 -0.67 10.63 -8.02
C ILE A 48 -0.74 9.55 -6.93
N ILE A 49 -1.10 8.33 -7.32
CA ILE A 49 -0.98 7.13 -6.47
C ILE A 49 -0.13 6.14 -7.27
N ASP A 50 1.07 5.89 -6.76
CA ASP A 50 2.08 5.03 -7.36
C ASP A 50 1.75 3.58 -7.01
N ALA A 51 1.87 3.21 -5.73
CA ALA A 51 1.28 1.99 -5.19
C ALA A 51 0.34 2.25 -4.01
N MET A 52 -0.58 1.31 -3.81
CA MET A 52 -1.44 1.21 -2.63
C MET A 52 -1.84 -0.25 -2.41
N VAL A 53 -1.83 -0.68 -1.15
CA VAL A 53 -2.43 -1.95 -0.69
C VAL A 53 -3.40 -1.68 0.45
N ILE A 54 -4.54 -2.37 0.43
CA ILE A 54 -5.54 -2.31 1.48
C ILE A 54 -5.58 -3.68 2.17
N MET A 55 -5.36 -3.71 3.48
CA MET A 55 -5.45 -4.89 4.34
C MET A 55 -6.52 -4.65 5.42
N PRO A 56 -7.02 -5.68 6.13
CA PRO A 56 -8.22 -5.58 6.97
C PRO A 56 -8.19 -4.41 7.98
N ASN A 57 -7.04 -4.22 8.63
CA ASN A 57 -6.83 -3.26 9.70
C ASN A 57 -5.84 -2.12 9.36
N HIS A 58 -5.17 -2.14 8.20
CA HIS A 58 -4.25 -1.08 7.79
C HIS A 58 -4.08 -0.91 6.26
N VAL A 59 -3.71 0.31 5.86
CA VAL A 59 -3.26 0.69 4.51
C VAL A 59 -1.78 1.04 4.59
N ILE A 60 -0.96 0.56 3.66
CA ILE A 60 0.50 0.78 3.67
C ILE A 60 0.99 1.69 2.54
N ARG A 61 1.83 2.64 2.97
CA ARG A 61 2.91 3.41 2.30
C ARG A 61 4.01 3.93 3.47
N TYR A 62 6.34 3.93 3.67
CA TYR A 62 7.56 4.58 4.30
C TYR A 62 8.31 5.34 3.16
N ASP A 63 9.11 6.36 3.45
CA ASP A 63 9.75 7.21 2.42
C ASP A 63 11.26 6.89 2.29
N ASP A 64 11.96 7.57 1.38
CA ASP A 64 13.42 7.53 1.13
C ASP A 64 14.00 6.43 0.20
N ASP A 65 13.22 5.44 -0.25
CA ASP A 65 13.58 4.59 -1.42
C ASP A 65 12.36 4.16 -2.24
N TYR A 66 12.13 4.82 -3.39
CA TYR A 66 10.89 4.63 -4.16
C TYR A 66 10.63 3.19 -4.58
N GLU A 67 11.65 2.44 -5.05
CA GLU A 67 11.46 1.11 -5.63
C GLU A 67 11.18 0.07 -4.53
N ASN A 68 12.00 0.05 -3.46
CA ASN A 68 11.77 -0.80 -2.30
C ASN A 68 10.39 -0.57 -1.65
N HIS A 69 9.83 0.65 -1.71
CA HIS A 69 8.49 0.90 -1.22
C HIS A 69 7.36 0.39 -2.12
N ILE A 70 7.51 0.39 -3.45
CA ILE A 70 6.53 -0.28 -4.34
C ILE A 70 6.51 -1.78 -4.03
N ASP A 71 7.69 -2.39 -3.96
CA ASP A 71 7.86 -3.82 -3.69
C ASP A 71 7.34 -4.18 -2.29
N TYR A 72 7.65 -3.38 -1.26
CA TYR A 72 7.07 -3.57 0.08
C TYR A 72 5.54 -3.54 0.04
N ILE A 73 4.94 -2.47 -0.52
CA ILE A 73 3.48 -2.31 -0.62
C ILE A 73 2.83 -3.51 -1.31
N HIS A 74 3.47 -4.08 -2.33
CA HIS A 74 2.93 -5.24 -3.04
C HIS A 74 3.15 -6.58 -2.33
N TYR A 75 4.26 -6.76 -1.61
CA TYR A 75 4.54 -7.99 -0.88
C TYR A 75 3.79 -8.13 0.45
N ASN A 76 3.33 -7.02 1.04
CA ASN A 76 2.70 -7.01 2.37
C ASN A 76 1.58 -8.05 2.62
N PRO A 77 0.68 -8.37 1.68
CA PRO A 77 -0.31 -9.44 1.86
C PRO A 77 0.31 -10.83 2.09
N VAL A 78 1.55 -11.05 1.63
CA VAL A 78 2.37 -12.24 1.93
C VAL A 78 3.11 -12.07 3.26
N LYS A 79 3.73 -10.91 3.54
CA LYS A 79 4.37 -10.61 4.85
C LYS A 79 3.41 -10.83 6.04
N HIS A 80 2.13 -10.51 5.85
CA HIS A 80 1.07 -10.71 6.86
C HIS A 80 0.29 -12.02 6.73
N GLY A 81 0.68 -12.93 5.84
CA GLY A 81 0.11 -14.28 5.72
C GLY A 81 -1.32 -14.36 5.18
N PHE A 82 -1.84 -13.31 4.53
CA PHE A 82 -3.19 -13.31 3.95
C PHE A 82 -3.27 -14.09 2.64
N VAL A 83 -2.18 -14.16 1.87
CA VAL A 83 -2.03 -14.93 0.62
C VAL A 83 -0.61 -15.48 0.49
N SER A 84 -0.43 -16.53 -0.32
CA SER A 84 0.88 -17.10 -0.63
C SER A 84 1.63 -16.38 -1.75
N ARG A 85 0.96 -15.56 -2.56
CA ARG A 85 1.55 -14.77 -3.65
C ARG A 85 0.91 -13.38 -3.75
N PRO A 86 1.67 -12.30 -4.05
CA PRO A 86 1.15 -10.93 -4.07
C PRO A 86 -0.02 -10.67 -5.03
N VAL A 87 0.00 -11.31 -6.19
CA VAL A 87 -1.03 -11.15 -7.24
C VAL A 87 -2.38 -11.77 -6.86
N ASP A 88 -2.42 -12.65 -5.85
CA ASP A 88 -3.66 -13.28 -5.41
C ASP A 88 -4.44 -12.36 -4.43
N TRP A 89 -3.88 -11.22 -4.01
CA TRP A 89 -4.56 -10.23 -3.16
C TRP A 89 -5.32 -9.15 -3.95
N ALA A 90 -6.63 -9.37 -4.12
CA ALA A 90 -7.55 -8.51 -4.90
C ALA A 90 -7.58 -7.01 -4.53
N PHE A 91 -7.02 -6.61 -3.39
CA PHE A 91 -7.05 -5.23 -2.88
C PHE A 91 -5.68 -4.51 -2.95
N SER A 92 -4.83 -4.94 -3.88
CA SER A 92 -3.53 -4.34 -4.22
C SER A 92 -3.52 -3.68 -5.60
N SER A 93 -2.78 -2.59 -5.80
CA SER A 93 -2.55 -2.01 -7.13
C SER A 93 -1.57 -2.81 -8.01
N ILE A 94 -1.01 -3.93 -7.54
CA ILE A 94 -0.09 -4.81 -8.29
C ILE A 94 -0.67 -5.24 -9.65
N HIS A 95 -1.99 -5.47 -9.73
CA HIS A 95 -2.71 -5.79 -10.97
C HIS A 95 -2.48 -4.76 -12.09
N ARG A 96 -2.28 -3.48 -11.73
CA ARG A 96 -1.93 -2.42 -12.69
C ARG A 96 -0.50 -2.57 -13.18
N TYR A 97 0.44 -2.86 -12.28
CA TYR A 97 1.86 -3.04 -12.61
C TYR A 97 2.07 -4.25 -13.53
N ILE A 98 1.44 -5.38 -13.23
CA ILE A 98 1.46 -6.58 -14.07
C ILE A 98 0.80 -6.32 -15.43
N LYS A 99 -0.36 -5.64 -15.47
CA LYS A 99 -1.04 -5.28 -16.73
C LYS A 99 -0.22 -4.31 -17.61
N LEU A 100 0.65 -3.50 -17.01
CA LEU A 100 1.56 -2.59 -17.72
C LEU A 100 2.93 -3.21 -18.04
N GLY A 101 3.19 -4.46 -17.64
CA GLY A 101 4.48 -5.12 -17.84
C GLY A 101 5.61 -4.58 -16.95
N ILE A 102 5.30 -3.83 -15.89
CA ILE A 102 6.27 -3.25 -14.95
C ILE A 102 6.76 -4.31 -13.95
N LEU A 103 5.87 -5.22 -13.54
CA LEU A 103 6.19 -6.37 -12.69
C LEU A 103 5.75 -7.65 -13.39
N ASP A 104 6.51 -8.73 -13.22
CA ASP A 104 6.11 -10.05 -13.73
C ASP A 104 4.94 -10.66 -12.90
N LYS A 105 4.14 -11.52 -13.53
CA LYS A 105 3.02 -12.24 -12.89
C LYS A 105 3.43 -13.26 -11.81
N HIS A 106 4.73 -13.57 -11.71
CA HIS A 106 5.34 -14.39 -10.66
C HIS A 106 6.20 -13.56 -9.69
N TRP A 107 6.28 -12.23 -9.83
CA TRP A 107 6.97 -11.37 -8.87
C TRP A 107 6.47 -11.63 -7.42
N GLY A 108 7.40 -11.66 -6.47
CA GLY A 108 7.13 -12.00 -5.07
C GLY A 108 6.59 -13.41 -4.80
N SER A 109 6.73 -14.37 -5.74
CA SER A 109 6.43 -15.80 -5.51
C SER A 109 7.58 -16.56 -4.82
N VAL A 110 8.65 -15.86 -4.45
CA VAL A 110 9.74 -16.31 -3.58
C VAL A 110 9.76 -15.35 -2.38
N ALA A 111 10.24 -15.81 -1.23
CA ALA A 111 10.36 -14.97 -0.05
C ALA A 111 11.23 -13.72 -0.35
N MET A 112 10.74 -12.55 0.05
CA MET A 112 11.45 -11.28 -0.07
C MET A 112 11.77 -10.74 1.33
N ASP A 113 13.05 -10.53 1.60
CA ASP A 113 13.52 -9.92 2.83
C ASP A 113 13.41 -8.39 2.71
N PHE A 114 12.67 -7.78 3.64
CA PHE A 114 12.58 -6.34 3.83
C PHE A 114 13.06 -6.01 5.23
N ALA A 115 13.69 -4.85 5.42
CA ALA A 115 14.18 -4.44 6.74
C ALA A 115 13.03 -4.34 7.77
N ASP A 116 13.32 -4.77 9.01
CA ASP A 116 12.32 -4.90 10.08
C ASP A 116 11.76 -3.57 10.59
N ASP A 117 12.40 -2.45 10.30
CA ASP A 117 11.94 -1.09 10.61
C ASP A 117 10.80 -0.62 9.68
N ILE A 118 10.68 -1.19 8.48
CA ILE A 118 9.63 -0.84 7.53
C ILE A 118 8.27 -1.35 8.06
N GLY A 119 7.49 -0.42 8.63
CA GLY A 119 6.09 -0.62 9.01
C GLY A 119 5.75 -0.51 10.50
N TYR A 120 6.72 -0.24 11.38
CA TYR A 120 6.52 -0.22 12.84
C TYR A 120 6.72 1.16 13.49
N GLU A 121 5.66 1.98 13.46
CA GLU A 121 5.44 3.14 14.36
C GLU A 121 3.97 3.24 14.80
#